data_AF-A0A849FS10-F1
#
_entry.id   AF-A0A849FS10-F1
#
_cell.length_a   1.000
_cell.length_b   1.000
_cell.length_c   1.000
_cell.angle_alpha   90.00
_cell.angle_beta   90.00
_cell.angle_gamma   90.00
#
_symmetry.space_group_name_H-M   'P 1'
#
loop_
_entity.id
_entity.type
_entity.pdbx_description
1 polymer ?
#
loop_
_entity_poly.entity_id
_entity_poly.type
_entity_poly.pdbx_seq_one_letter_code
_entity_poly.pdbx_strand_id
1 'polypeptide(L)'
;IEDYISGQFDENGTQIMAAIDKAAGLDVSYLPDGLQKDFGEGLEKARSSFALMEEIESVQVQLEEGALAYRPQHRIVRALQRDARSIDHHIEEIELRVSRKIGDIEAQERELEELKAEREALLSQIPETWEGVQGEYAKITSADRKARSTYRRTVDQAYEPIIELRELLAGTEGLAPLEAPILELAADAASMDRDTAETRFKEVERLVGEVNGAGDIRSLLSKARRNIDSRKQDYDKAAENIEKALETLRTEITWRTRASAELTSALEEYNEAIRDTIGLRKQDKLPREQALFVASCSSGHRDISLNF
;
A
#
# COMPACT_ATOMS: atom_id res chain seq x y z
N ILE A 1 1.14 6.93 -14.03
CA ILE A 1 -0.17 6.68 -13.37
C ILE A 1 -0.64 7.97 -12.73
N GLU A 2 0.19 8.62 -11.91
CA GLU A 2 -0.14 9.90 -11.29
C GLU A 2 -0.49 10.98 -12.32
N ASP A 3 0.26 11.08 -13.42
CA ASP A 3 -0.04 12.04 -14.50
C ASP A 3 -1.41 11.79 -15.19
N TYR A 4 -1.85 10.52 -15.23
CA TYR A 4 -3.21 10.19 -15.69
C TYR A 4 -4.25 10.68 -14.68
N ILE A 5 -4.02 10.41 -13.40
CA ILE A 5 -4.96 10.76 -12.34
C ILE A 5 -5.07 12.28 -12.19
N SER A 6 -3.96 13.01 -12.31
CA SER A 6 -3.94 14.48 -12.38
C SER A 6 -4.87 14.99 -13.48
N GLY A 7 -4.72 14.50 -14.72
CA GLY A 7 -5.65 14.86 -15.81
C GLY A 7 -7.11 14.50 -15.53
N GLN A 8 -7.36 13.38 -14.84
CA GLN A 8 -8.73 13.04 -14.40
C GLN A 8 -9.27 13.95 -13.30
N PHE A 9 -8.42 14.45 -12.40
CA PHE A 9 -8.83 15.45 -11.42
C PHE A 9 -9.13 16.81 -12.07
N ASP A 10 -8.38 17.20 -13.10
CA ASP A 10 -8.66 18.41 -13.88
C ASP A 10 -9.99 18.31 -14.63
N GLU A 11 -10.24 17.18 -15.30
CA GLU A 11 -11.44 16.99 -16.13
C GLU A 11 -12.69 16.66 -15.29
N ASN A 12 -12.56 15.78 -14.31
CA ASN A 12 -13.67 15.16 -13.58
C ASN A 12 -13.68 15.48 -12.08
N GLY A 13 -12.79 16.36 -11.58
CA GLY A 13 -12.64 16.63 -10.16
C GLY A 13 -13.91 17.13 -9.46
N THR A 14 -14.72 17.94 -10.14
CA THR A 14 -16.02 18.39 -9.58
C THR A 14 -16.98 17.23 -9.36
N GLN A 15 -17.01 16.25 -10.28
CA GLN A 15 -17.88 15.07 -10.18
C GLN A 15 -17.39 14.13 -9.08
N ILE A 16 -16.08 13.92 -9.00
CA ILE A 16 -15.44 13.11 -7.94
C ILE A 16 -15.72 13.73 -6.57
N MET A 17 -15.54 15.04 -6.41
CA MET A 17 -15.83 15.73 -5.14
C MET A 17 -17.31 15.63 -4.76
N ALA A 18 -18.21 15.81 -5.73
CA ALA A 18 -19.64 15.65 -5.49
C ALA A 18 -20.01 14.21 -5.08
N ALA A 19 -19.32 13.20 -5.62
CA ALA A 19 -19.51 11.81 -5.20
C ALA A 19 -19.04 11.58 -3.76
N ILE A 20 -17.90 12.19 -3.36
CA ILE A 20 -17.42 12.17 -1.96
C ILE A 20 -18.42 12.87 -1.04
N ASP A 21 -18.96 14.03 -1.43
CA ASP A 21 -19.98 14.75 -0.65
C ASP A 21 -21.26 13.94 -0.49
N LYS A 22 -21.71 13.29 -1.56
CA LYS A 22 -22.87 12.40 -1.53
C LYS A 22 -22.64 11.22 -0.59
N ALA A 23 -21.46 10.59 -0.64
CA ALA A 23 -21.09 9.49 0.23
C ALA A 23 -21.00 9.93 1.71
N ALA A 24 -20.51 11.15 1.98
CA ALA A 24 -20.48 11.75 3.31
C ALA A 24 -21.88 12.00 3.91
N GLY A 25 -22.90 12.13 3.05
CA GLY A 25 -24.29 12.29 3.47
C GLY A 25 -25.03 10.99 3.79
N LEU A 26 -24.39 9.82 3.65
CA LEU A 26 -25.01 8.53 3.94
C LEU A 26 -25.20 8.34 5.45
N ASP A 27 -26.36 7.81 5.84
CA ASP A 27 -26.57 7.36 7.22
C ASP A 27 -25.77 6.06 7.46
N VAL A 28 -24.68 6.17 8.21
CA VAL A 28 -23.85 5.03 8.64
C VAL A 28 -23.92 4.81 10.15
N SER A 29 -24.80 5.51 10.88
CA SER A 29 -24.78 5.54 12.35
C SER A 29 -25.10 4.20 13.02
N TYR A 30 -25.62 3.25 12.24
CA TYR A 30 -26.00 1.91 12.68
C TYR A 30 -24.94 0.85 12.34
N LEU A 31 -23.87 1.21 11.63
CA LEU A 31 -22.74 0.32 11.43
C LEU A 31 -21.94 0.18 12.74
N PRO A 32 -21.15 -0.89 12.92
CA PRO A 32 -20.13 -0.95 13.96
C PRO A 32 -19.23 0.29 13.97
N ASP A 33 -18.88 0.80 15.17
CA ASP A 33 -18.10 2.03 15.35
C ASP A 33 -16.80 2.07 14.52
N GLY A 34 -16.12 0.92 14.41
CA GLY A 34 -14.92 0.79 13.58
C GLY A 34 -15.20 1.11 12.11
N LEU A 35 -16.26 0.53 11.53
CA LEU A 35 -16.63 0.76 10.13
C LEU A 35 -17.09 2.20 9.88
N GLN A 36 -17.78 2.82 10.84
CA GLN A 36 -18.14 4.24 10.74
C GLN A 36 -16.90 5.13 10.65
N LYS A 37 -15.94 4.87 11.55
CA LYS A 37 -14.69 5.61 11.62
C LYS A 37 -13.86 5.41 10.35
N ASP A 38 -13.69 4.16 9.91
CA ASP A 38 -12.90 3.84 8.72
C ASP A 38 -13.52 4.43 7.46
N PHE A 39 -14.85 4.38 7.32
CA PHE A 39 -15.57 5.03 6.22
C PHE A 39 -15.36 6.56 6.24
N GLY A 40 -15.54 7.22 7.39
CA GLY A 40 -15.33 8.66 7.52
C GLY A 40 -13.88 9.09 7.24
N GLU A 41 -12.90 8.39 7.81
CA GLU A 41 -11.48 8.63 7.52
C GLU A 41 -11.14 8.40 6.05
N GLY A 42 -11.76 7.40 5.42
CA GLY A 42 -11.60 7.12 3.99
C GLY A 42 -12.06 8.28 3.12
N LEU A 43 -13.22 8.88 3.43
CA LEU A 43 -13.75 10.05 2.74
C LEU A 43 -12.83 11.28 2.91
N GLU A 44 -12.33 11.55 4.11
CA GLU A 44 -11.41 12.68 4.32
C GLU A 44 -10.09 12.49 3.58
N LYS A 45 -9.58 11.26 3.53
CA LYS A 45 -8.39 10.93 2.73
C LYS A 45 -8.66 11.10 1.24
N ALA A 46 -9.85 10.70 0.75
CA ALA A 46 -10.27 10.91 -0.63
C ALA A 46 -10.27 12.42 -0.98
N ARG A 47 -10.80 13.28 -0.11
CA ARG A 47 -10.74 14.74 -0.30
C ARG A 47 -9.31 15.27 -0.34
N SER A 48 -8.48 14.81 0.60
CA SER A 48 -7.08 15.26 0.69
C SER A 48 -6.23 14.86 -0.53
N SER A 49 -6.68 13.88 -1.32
CA SER A 49 -5.94 13.41 -2.50
C SER A 49 -5.75 14.50 -3.56
N PHE A 50 -6.68 15.45 -3.68
CA PHE A 50 -6.58 16.58 -4.61
C PHE A 50 -5.40 17.49 -4.26
N ALA A 51 -5.34 17.96 -3.01
CA ALA A 51 -4.24 18.81 -2.55
C ALA A 51 -2.88 18.08 -2.60
N LEU A 52 -2.86 16.77 -2.34
CA LEU A 52 -1.65 15.96 -2.47
C LEU A 52 -1.21 15.80 -3.94
N MET A 53 -2.16 15.81 -4.88
CA MET A 53 -1.82 15.81 -6.31
C MET A 53 -1.24 17.16 -6.74
N GLU A 54 -1.82 18.27 -6.29
CA GLU A 54 -1.27 19.61 -6.50
C GLU A 54 0.16 19.74 -5.95
N GLU A 55 0.45 19.13 -4.79
CA GLU A 55 1.81 19.07 -4.24
C GLU A 55 2.76 18.31 -5.17
N ILE A 56 2.31 17.17 -5.74
CA ILE A 56 3.11 16.41 -6.71
C ILE A 56 3.41 17.26 -7.94
N GLU A 57 2.41 17.93 -8.52
CA GLU A 57 2.58 18.79 -9.69
C GLU A 57 3.54 19.95 -9.40
N SER A 58 3.40 20.61 -8.25
CA SER A 58 4.32 21.67 -7.83
C SER A 58 5.75 21.18 -7.72
N VAL A 59 5.98 19.98 -7.19
CA VAL A 59 7.33 19.41 -7.07
C VAL A 59 7.85 18.94 -8.44
N GLN A 60 6.98 18.48 -9.35
CA GLN A 60 7.38 18.18 -10.72
C GLN A 60 7.94 19.41 -11.44
N VAL A 61 7.31 20.57 -11.30
CA VAL A 61 7.83 21.83 -11.86
C VAL A 61 9.20 22.16 -11.27
N GLN A 62 9.37 22.04 -9.94
CA GLN A 62 10.66 22.28 -9.28
C GLN A 62 11.75 21.30 -9.76
N LEU A 63 11.40 20.04 -10.06
CA LEU A 63 12.33 19.07 -10.64
C LEU A 63 12.81 19.50 -12.02
N GLU A 64 11.89 19.93 -12.88
CA GLU A 64 12.20 20.36 -14.24
C GLU A 64 13.08 21.62 -14.23
N GLU A 65 12.75 22.60 -13.41
CA GLU A 65 13.53 23.83 -13.23
C GLU A 65 14.91 23.54 -12.63
N GLY A 66 14.96 22.75 -11.56
CA GLY A 66 16.21 22.35 -10.91
C GLY A 66 17.13 21.53 -11.82
N ALA A 67 16.55 20.73 -12.72
CA ALA A 67 17.30 19.94 -13.68
C ALA A 67 18.08 20.81 -14.69
N LEU A 68 17.62 22.03 -15.00
CA LEU A 68 18.30 22.93 -15.93
C LEU A 68 19.70 23.33 -15.43
N ALA A 69 19.82 23.63 -14.13
CA ALA A 69 21.09 24.00 -13.50
C ALA A 69 21.94 22.77 -13.10
N TYR A 70 21.29 21.68 -12.69
CA TYR A 70 21.98 20.47 -12.24
C TYR A 70 22.59 19.67 -13.40
N ARG A 71 21.86 19.50 -14.52
CA ARG A 71 22.25 18.61 -15.62
C ARG A 71 23.64 18.91 -16.22
N PRO A 72 24.03 20.18 -16.48
CA PRO A 72 25.36 20.48 -17.01
C PRO A 72 26.49 20.06 -16.06
N GLN A 73 26.39 20.42 -14.77
CA GLN A 73 27.41 20.07 -13.78
C GLN A 73 27.43 18.56 -13.52
N HIS A 74 26.26 17.93 -13.43
CA HIS A 74 26.13 16.48 -13.25
C HIS A 74 26.89 15.71 -14.34
N ARG A 75 26.71 16.07 -15.62
CA ARG A 75 27.40 15.41 -16.73
C ARG A 75 28.92 15.53 -16.63
N ILE A 76 29.42 16.72 -16.31
CA ILE A 76 30.87 16.97 -16.17
C ILE A 76 31.43 16.18 -14.99
N VAL A 77 30.81 16.30 -13.82
CA VAL A 77 31.31 15.65 -12.60
C VAL A 77 31.22 14.14 -12.71
N ARG A 78 30.15 13.57 -13.28
CA ARG A 78 30.06 12.13 -13.53
C ARG A 78 31.10 11.64 -14.54
N ALA A 79 31.48 12.46 -15.52
CA ALA A 79 32.55 12.12 -16.43
C ALA A 79 33.90 12.06 -15.72
N LEU A 80 34.26 13.12 -14.99
CA LEU A 80 35.50 13.18 -14.20
C LEU A 80 35.59 12.05 -13.18
N GLN A 81 34.49 11.77 -12.46
CA GLN A 81 34.45 10.67 -11.50
C GLN A 81 34.57 9.29 -12.16
N ARG A 82 34.00 9.10 -13.35
CA ARG A 82 34.16 7.85 -14.10
C ARG A 82 35.61 7.65 -14.53
N ASP A 83 36.26 8.69 -15.04
CA ASP A 83 37.66 8.64 -15.45
C ASP A 83 38.58 8.39 -14.24
N ALA A 84 38.36 9.10 -13.13
CA ALA A 84 39.07 8.86 -11.87
C ALA A 84 38.89 7.43 -11.35
N ARG A 85 37.68 6.85 -11.43
CA ARG A 85 37.44 5.43 -11.06
C ARG A 85 38.19 4.45 -11.96
N SER A 86 38.35 4.77 -13.25
CA SER A 86 39.14 3.94 -14.16
C SER A 86 40.62 3.96 -13.77
N ILE A 87 41.13 5.11 -13.36
CA ILE A 87 42.50 5.25 -12.83
C ILE A 87 42.64 4.51 -11.50
N ASP A 88 41.66 4.64 -10.59
CA ASP A 88 41.64 3.92 -9.32
C ASP A 88 41.76 2.40 -9.52
N HIS A 89 41.03 1.86 -10.50
CA HIS A 89 41.14 0.43 -10.83
C HIS A 89 42.56 0.05 -11.32
N HIS A 90 43.18 0.89 -12.14
CA HIS A 90 44.54 0.63 -12.62
C HIS A 90 45.59 0.74 -11.50
N ILE A 91 45.43 1.71 -10.60
CA ILE A 91 46.23 1.85 -9.39
C ILE A 91 46.12 0.57 -8.55
N GLU A 92 44.91 0.08 -8.28
CA GLU A 92 44.69 -1.16 -7.52
C GLU A 92 45.39 -2.37 -8.14
N GLU A 93 45.35 -2.51 -9.48
CA GLU A 93 46.04 -3.58 -10.19
C GLU A 93 47.57 -3.50 -10.09
N ILE A 94 48.14 -2.30 -10.19
CA ILE A 94 49.58 -2.10 -10.04
C ILE A 94 50.00 -2.33 -8.58
N GLU A 95 49.28 -1.80 -7.60
CA GLU A 95 49.55 -2.02 -6.17
C GLU A 95 49.53 -3.51 -5.81
N LEU A 96 48.60 -4.29 -6.40
CA LEU A 96 48.56 -5.74 -6.23
C LEU A 96 49.80 -6.44 -6.82
N ARG A 97 50.29 -5.99 -8.00
CA ARG A 97 51.52 -6.55 -8.60
C ARG A 97 52.76 -6.21 -7.76
N VAL A 98 52.86 -4.96 -7.30
CA VAL A 98 53.95 -4.48 -6.44
C VAL A 98 54.00 -5.27 -5.13
N SER A 99 52.85 -5.43 -4.45
CA SER A 99 52.79 -6.20 -3.19
C SER A 99 53.18 -7.67 -3.35
N ARG A 100 52.94 -8.26 -4.52
CA ARG A 100 53.34 -9.63 -4.89
C ARG A 100 54.77 -9.71 -5.45
N LYS A 101 55.47 -8.58 -5.57
CA LYS A 101 56.82 -8.46 -6.14
C LYS A 101 56.91 -8.99 -7.57
N ILE A 102 55.88 -8.72 -8.39
CA ILE A 102 55.78 -9.18 -9.78
C ILE A 102 56.11 -8.04 -10.74
N GLY A 103 57.18 -8.22 -11.53
CA GLY A 103 57.60 -7.27 -12.57
C GLY A 103 58.68 -6.29 -12.11
N ASP A 104 58.80 -5.17 -12.81
CA ASP A 104 59.72 -4.08 -12.47
C ASP A 104 59.06 -3.15 -11.45
N ILE A 105 59.44 -3.33 -10.18
CA ILE A 105 58.85 -2.63 -9.05
C ILE A 105 59.12 -1.12 -9.10
N GLU A 106 60.35 -0.72 -9.45
CA GLU A 106 60.68 0.71 -9.52
C GLU A 106 59.91 1.41 -10.65
N ALA A 107 59.69 0.74 -11.78
CA ALA A 107 58.85 1.28 -12.85
C ALA A 107 57.39 1.38 -12.45
N GLN A 108 56.85 0.35 -11.78
CA GLN A 108 55.48 0.34 -11.28
C GLN A 108 55.23 1.40 -10.20
N GLU A 109 56.18 1.64 -9.30
CA GLU A 109 56.08 2.70 -8.29
C GLU A 109 56.05 4.09 -8.94
N ARG A 110 56.84 4.33 -9.99
CA ARG A 110 56.76 5.59 -10.76
C ARG A 110 55.41 5.76 -11.45
N GLU A 111 54.92 4.70 -12.09
CA GLU A 111 53.60 4.70 -12.74
C GLU A 111 52.47 4.99 -11.74
N LEU A 112 52.55 4.44 -10.52
CA LEU A 112 51.60 4.73 -9.45
C LEU A 112 51.57 6.21 -9.07
N GLU A 113 52.73 6.84 -8.91
CA GLU A 113 52.80 8.27 -8.59
C GLU A 113 52.21 9.13 -9.71
N GLU A 114 52.47 8.78 -10.97
CA GLU A 114 51.88 9.46 -12.14
C GLU A 114 50.35 9.32 -12.16
N LEU A 115 49.84 8.10 -12.00
CA LEU A 115 48.39 7.84 -11.98
C LEU A 115 47.70 8.51 -10.79
N LYS A 116 48.32 8.52 -9.61
CA LYS A 116 47.78 9.24 -8.43
C LYS A 116 47.72 10.74 -8.69
N ALA A 117 48.75 11.33 -9.31
CA ALA A 117 48.73 12.74 -9.68
C ALA A 117 47.67 13.06 -10.75
N GLU A 118 47.51 12.22 -11.77
CA GLU A 118 46.49 12.37 -12.80
C GLU A 118 45.07 12.31 -12.20
N ARG A 119 44.83 11.35 -11.31
CA ARG A 119 43.56 11.21 -10.58
C ARG A 119 43.21 12.48 -9.79
N GLU A 120 44.15 13.00 -9.00
CA GLU A 120 43.92 14.23 -8.23
C GLU A 120 43.71 15.44 -9.15
N ALA A 121 44.43 15.52 -10.28
CA ALA A 121 44.22 16.56 -11.27
C ALA A 121 42.83 16.49 -11.91
N LEU A 122 42.28 15.30 -12.15
CA LEU A 122 40.90 15.13 -12.62
C LEU A 122 39.87 15.57 -11.56
N LEU A 123 40.04 15.15 -10.31
CA LEU A 123 39.11 15.50 -9.23
C LEU A 123 39.14 17.00 -8.89
N SER A 124 40.29 17.67 -9.08
CA SER A 124 40.42 19.12 -8.91
C SER A 124 39.62 19.95 -9.92
N GLN A 125 39.18 19.34 -11.04
CA GLN A 125 38.33 20.00 -12.05
C GLN A 125 36.84 19.97 -11.68
N ILE A 126 36.45 19.31 -10.59
CA ILE A 126 35.08 19.34 -10.10
C ILE A 126 34.74 20.78 -9.67
N PRO A 127 33.66 21.40 -10.18
CA PRO A 127 33.29 22.75 -9.79
C PRO A 127 33.07 22.88 -8.29
N GLU A 128 33.56 23.96 -7.67
CA GLU A 128 33.32 24.24 -6.24
C GLU A 128 31.82 24.34 -5.90
N THR A 129 30.99 24.72 -6.88
CA THR A 129 29.53 24.80 -6.73
C THR A 129 28.84 23.43 -6.70
N TRP A 130 29.54 22.34 -7.04
CA TRP A 130 28.95 21.03 -7.24
C TRP A 130 28.18 20.53 -6.03
N GLU A 131 28.77 20.60 -4.84
CA GLU A 131 28.15 20.11 -3.60
C GLU A 131 26.82 20.84 -3.31
N GLY A 132 26.80 22.16 -3.53
CA GLY A 132 25.59 22.98 -3.38
C GLY A 132 24.50 22.58 -4.37
N VAL A 133 24.82 22.53 -5.67
CA VAL A 133 23.83 22.22 -6.72
C VAL A 133 23.33 20.78 -6.59
N GLN A 134 24.21 19.83 -6.26
CA GLN A 134 23.82 18.43 -6.02
C GLN A 134 22.93 18.30 -4.79
N GLY A 135 23.26 19.01 -3.70
CA GLY A 135 22.47 19.02 -2.48
C GLY A 135 21.08 19.63 -2.66
N GLU A 136 20.95 20.72 -3.43
CA GLU A 136 19.67 21.33 -3.78
C GLU A 136 18.80 20.38 -4.60
N TYR A 137 19.35 19.80 -5.66
CA TYR A 137 18.61 18.85 -6.49
C TYR A 137 18.23 17.56 -5.73
N ALA A 138 19.10 17.09 -4.83
CA ALA A 138 18.80 15.96 -3.94
C ALA A 138 17.62 16.24 -3.01
N LYS A 139 17.45 17.47 -2.50
CA LYS A 139 16.30 17.86 -1.68
C LYS A 139 15.01 17.80 -2.50
N ILE A 140 15.01 18.33 -3.72
CA ILE A 140 13.82 18.34 -4.60
C ILE A 140 13.42 16.89 -4.96
N THR A 141 14.38 16.05 -5.35
CA THR A 141 14.11 14.62 -5.64
C THR A 141 13.63 13.84 -4.42
N SER A 142 14.10 14.17 -3.22
CA SER A 142 13.58 13.59 -1.97
C SER A 142 12.13 14.03 -1.70
N ALA A 143 11.81 15.31 -1.95
CA ALA A 143 10.45 15.84 -1.84
C ALA A 143 9.48 15.14 -2.80
N ASP A 144 9.85 14.92 -4.07
CA ASP A 144 9.01 14.21 -5.06
C ASP A 144 8.68 12.79 -4.60
N ARG A 145 9.70 12.04 -4.15
CA ARG A 145 9.51 10.68 -3.64
C ARG A 145 8.57 10.67 -2.44
N LYS A 146 8.70 11.64 -1.54
CA LYS A 146 7.86 11.77 -0.34
C LYS A 146 6.41 12.13 -0.71
N ALA A 147 6.20 13.10 -1.60
CA ALA A 147 4.89 13.51 -2.06
C ALA A 147 4.15 12.34 -2.72
N ARG A 148 4.79 11.66 -3.68
CA ARG A 148 4.23 10.47 -4.34
C ARG A 148 3.93 9.33 -3.38
N SER A 149 4.85 9.02 -2.45
CA SER A 149 4.61 7.97 -1.46
C SER A 149 3.46 8.32 -0.53
N THR A 150 3.31 9.58 -0.15
CA THR A 150 2.24 10.06 0.72
C THR A 150 0.91 9.96 0.00
N TYR A 151 0.82 10.53 -1.21
CA TYR A 151 -0.34 10.43 -2.08
C TYR A 151 -0.82 8.98 -2.25
N ARG A 152 0.07 8.07 -2.66
CA ARG A 152 -0.25 6.66 -2.89
C ARG A 152 -0.84 5.99 -1.65
N ARG A 153 -0.19 6.17 -0.49
CA ARG A 153 -0.71 5.61 0.77
C ARG A 153 -2.06 6.21 1.13
N THR A 154 -2.25 7.51 0.92
CA THR A 154 -3.52 8.19 1.22
C THR A 154 -4.65 7.67 0.36
N VAL A 155 -4.47 7.55 -0.96
CA VAL A 155 -5.53 7.03 -1.86
C VAL A 155 -5.81 5.55 -1.62
N ASP A 156 -4.78 4.75 -1.34
CA ASP A 156 -4.95 3.34 -0.97
C ASP A 156 -5.79 3.22 0.32
N GLN A 157 -5.52 4.07 1.31
CA GLN A 157 -6.29 4.13 2.57
C GLN A 157 -7.67 4.78 2.43
N ALA A 158 -7.90 5.60 1.40
CA ALA A 158 -9.20 6.19 1.11
C ALA A 158 -10.16 5.16 0.50
N TYR A 159 -9.61 4.23 -0.29
CA TYR A 159 -10.37 3.26 -1.05
C TYR A 159 -10.66 1.96 -0.28
N GLU A 160 -9.72 1.50 0.56
CA GLU A 160 -9.85 0.24 1.32
C GLU A 160 -11.18 0.10 2.08
N PRO A 161 -11.65 1.10 2.87
CA PRO A 161 -12.87 0.94 3.67
C PRO A 161 -14.13 0.70 2.82
N ILE A 162 -14.15 1.21 1.59
CA ILE A 162 -15.28 1.03 0.66
C ILE A 162 -15.31 -0.41 0.16
N ILE A 163 -14.15 -0.97 -0.19
CA ILE A 163 -14.02 -2.35 -0.65
C ILE A 163 -14.39 -3.30 0.49
N GLU A 164 -13.81 -3.11 1.67
CA GLU A 164 -14.11 -3.93 2.86
C GLU A 164 -15.60 -3.90 3.20
N LEU A 165 -16.22 -2.70 3.23
CA LEU A 165 -17.65 -2.60 3.50
C LEU A 165 -18.50 -3.31 2.44
N ARG A 166 -18.20 -3.13 1.14
CA ARG A 166 -18.92 -3.80 0.05
C ARG A 166 -18.80 -5.33 0.15
N GLU A 167 -17.61 -5.85 0.47
CA GLU A 167 -17.39 -7.28 0.66
C GLU A 167 -18.14 -7.85 1.87
N LEU A 168 -18.23 -7.10 2.97
CA LEU A 168 -19.02 -7.49 4.13
C LEU A 168 -20.51 -7.58 3.81
N LEU A 169 -21.03 -6.62 3.03
CA LEU A 169 -22.43 -6.59 2.62
C LEU A 169 -22.76 -7.70 1.62
N ALA A 170 -21.84 -8.03 0.70
CA ALA A 170 -22.00 -9.16 -0.21
C ALA A 170 -22.12 -10.51 0.53
N GLY A 171 -21.53 -10.63 1.72
CA GLY A 171 -21.62 -11.84 2.56
C GLY A 171 -22.89 -11.96 3.41
N THR A 172 -23.80 -10.97 3.39
CA THR A 172 -24.93 -10.88 4.32
C THR A 172 -25.86 -12.10 4.27
N GLU A 173 -26.15 -12.62 3.08
CA GLU A 173 -27.06 -13.77 2.89
C GLU A 173 -26.53 -15.05 3.56
N GLY A 174 -25.22 -15.17 3.73
CA GLY A 174 -24.58 -16.31 4.38
C GLY A 174 -24.76 -16.37 5.89
N LEU A 175 -25.20 -15.28 6.54
CA LEU A 175 -25.31 -15.23 8.01
C LEU A 175 -26.55 -15.96 8.55
N ALA A 176 -27.73 -15.73 7.97
CA ALA A 176 -28.98 -16.31 8.49
C ALA A 176 -28.96 -17.85 8.57
N PRO A 177 -28.41 -18.59 7.59
CA PRO A 177 -28.29 -20.05 7.66
C PRO A 177 -27.43 -20.58 8.83
N LEU A 178 -26.58 -19.74 9.45
CA LEU A 178 -25.70 -20.15 10.56
C LEU A 178 -26.43 -20.27 11.90
N GLU A 179 -27.62 -19.66 12.05
CA GLU A 179 -28.31 -19.63 13.35
C GLU A 179 -28.74 -21.04 13.80
N ALA A 180 -29.33 -21.83 12.91
CA ALA A 180 -29.79 -23.18 13.25
C ALA A 180 -28.64 -24.12 13.67
N PRO A 181 -27.53 -24.26 12.92
CA PRO A 181 -26.39 -25.06 13.36
C PRO A 181 -25.80 -24.63 14.70
N ILE A 182 -25.75 -23.32 15.00
CA ILE A 182 -25.23 -22.83 16.28
C ILE A 182 -26.21 -23.14 17.43
N LEU A 183 -27.52 -23.03 17.20
CA LEU A 183 -28.55 -23.43 18.17
C LEU A 183 -28.50 -24.93 18.47
N GLU A 184 -28.23 -25.77 17.47
CA GLU A 184 -28.03 -27.21 17.68
C GLU A 184 -26.80 -27.48 18.56
N LEU A 185 -25.69 -26.76 18.34
CA LEU A 185 -24.53 -26.85 19.24
C LEU A 185 -24.89 -26.44 20.67
N ALA A 186 -25.68 -25.36 20.84
CA ALA A 186 -26.11 -24.90 22.15
C ALA A 186 -26.94 -25.96 22.90
N ALA A 187 -27.87 -26.62 22.20
CA ALA A 187 -28.73 -27.65 22.78
C ALA A 187 -27.95 -28.87 23.27
N ASP A 188 -26.94 -29.29 22.51
CA ASP A 188 -26.20 -30.53 22.76
C ASP A 188 -24.94 -30.34 23.62
N ALA A 189 -24.44 -29.10 23.76
CA ALA A 189 -23.15 -28.79 24.38
C ALA A 189 -22.98 -29.35 25.80
N ALA A 190 -24.04 -29.34 26.62
CA ALA A 190 -23.97 -29.74 28.03
C ALA A 190 -23.69 -31.24 28.25
N SER A 191 -23.88 -32.08 27.23
CA SER A 191 -23.70 -33.54 27.31
C SER A 191 -22.78 -34.08 26.22
N MET A 192 -22.17 -33.21 25.40
CA MET A 192 -21.37 -33.62 24.27
C MET A 192 -20.01 -34.18 24.73
N ASP A 193 -19.65 -35.37 24.25
CA ASP A 193 -18.30 -35.89 24.45
C ASP A 193 -17.27 -35.15 23.58
N ARG A 194 -15.99 -35.35 23.90
CA ARG A 194 -14.87 -34.67 23.25
C ARG A 194 -14.83 -34.88 21.73
N ASP A 195 -14.94 -36.12 21.28
CA ASP A 195 -14.74 -36.45 19.86
C ASP A 195 -15.91 -35.94 19.01
N THR A 196 -17.13 -36.03 19.57
CA THR A 196 -18.33 -35.43 18.99
C THR A 196 -18.24 -33.90 18.93
N ALA A 197 -17.79 -33.25 20.01
CA ALA A 197 -17.61 -31.80 20.06
C ALA A 197 -16.57 -31.32 19.05
N GLU A 198 -15.44 -32.03 18.94
CA GLU A 198 -14.40 -31.71 17.97
C GLU A 198 -14.96 -31.70 16.54
N THR A 199 -15.73 -32.72 16.18
CA THR A 199 -16.29 -32.89 14.83
C THR A 199 -17.36 -31.84 14.54
N ARG A 200 -18.35 -31.69 15.41
CA ARG A 200 -19.51 -30.81 15.16
C ARG A 200 -19.13 -29.34 15.17
N PHE A 201 -18.32 -28.90 16.13
CA PHE A 201 -17.89 -27.50 16.18
C PHE A 201 -17.01 -27.16 14.98
N LYS A 202 -16.09 -28.03 14.56
CA LYS A 202 -15.27 -27.77 13.38
C LYS A 202 -16.10 -27.59 12.10
N GLU A 203 -17.18 -28.35 11.96
CA GLU A 203 -18.07 -28.21 10.81
C GLU A 203 -18.80 -26.86 10.83
N VAL A 204 -19.35 -26.45 11.97
CA VAL A 204 -19.99 -25.12 12.09
C VAL A 204 -18.96 -23.99 11.95
N GLU A 205 -17.77 -24.12 12.56
CA GLU A 205 -16.65 -23.18 12.39
C GLU A 205 -16.26 -23.03 10.91
N ARG A 206 -16.32 -24.11 10.13
CA ARG A 206 -16.06 -24.10 8.68
C ARG A 206 -17.12 -23.31 7.95
N LEU A 207 -18.41 -23.57 8.19
CA LEU A 207 -19.53 -22.82 7.61
C LEU A 207 -19.44 -21.33 7.93
N VAL A 208 -19.17 -20.98 9.20
CA VAL A 208 -18.96 -19.59 9.61
C VAL A 208 -17.77 -18.96 8.87
N GLY A 209 -16.70 -19.73 8.65
CA GLY A 209 -15.51 -19.26 7.93
C GLY A 209 -15.71 -18.99 6.44
N GLU A 210 -16.81 -19.43 5.84
CA GLU A 210 -17.16 -19.11 4.45
C GLU A 210 -17.79 -17.70 4.33
N VAL A 211 -18.23 -17.12 5.44
CA VAL A 211 -18.86 -15.79 5.47
C VAL A 211 -17.83 -14.71 5.81
N ASN A 212 -17.64 -13.76 4.90
CA ASN A 212 -16.72 -12.64 5.10
C ASN A 212 -17.07 -11.82 6.35
N GLY A 213 -16.07 -11.58 7.20
CA GLY A 213 -16.22 -10.84 8.44
C GLY A 213 -16.93 -11.60 9.58
N ALA A 214 -17.15 -12.91 9.49
CA ALA A 214 -17.74 -13.71 10.58
C ALA A 214 -16.69 -14.32 11.54
N GLY A 215 -15.46 -13.79 11.54
CA GLY A 215 -14.32 -14.34 12.28
C GLY A 215 -14.51 -14.37 13.80
N ASP A 216 -15.20 -13.38 14.37
CA ASP A 216 -15.47 -13.32 15.81
C ASP A 216 -16.43 -14.42 16.27
N ILE A 217 -17.46 -14.71 15.48
CA ILE A 217 -18.38 -15.83 15.70
C ILE A 217 -17.58 -17.14 15.72
N ARG A 218 -16.72 -17.34 14.71
CA ARG A 218 -15.86 -18.54 14.63
C ARG A 218 -14.93 -18.65 15.84
N SER A 219 -14.34 -17.53 16.27
CA SER A 219 -13.45 -17.48 17.43
C SER A 219 -14.17 -17.87 18.73
N LEU A 220 -15.41 -17.43 18.91
CA LEU A 220 -16.26 -17.79 20.05
C LEU A 220 -16.61 -19.29 20.04
N LEU A 221 -17.02 -19.83 18.89
CA LEU A 221 -17.27 -21.28 18.75
C LEU A 221 -16.02 -22.11 19.03
N SER A 222 -14.84 -21.66 18.57
CA SER A 222 -13.58 -22.35 18.84
C SER A 222 -13.16 -22.29 20.32
N LYS A 223 -13.53 -21.22 21.03
CA LYS A 223 -13.38 -21.16 22.51
C LYS A 223 -14.34 -22.13 23.20
N ALA A 224 -15.60 -22.19 22.77
CA ALA A 224 -16.58 -23.14 23.31
C ALA A 224 -16.12 -24.59 23.14
N ARG A 225 -15.70 -24.98 21.91
CA ARG A 225 -15.12 -26.30 21.62
C ARG A 225 -13.96 -26.64 22.56
N ARG A 226 -13.01 -25.71 22.74
CA ARG A 226 -11.85 -25.91 23.62
C ARG A 226 -12.22 -26.10 25.09
N ASN A 227 -13.31 -25.49 25.56
CA ASN A 227 -13.78 -25.70 26.94
C ASN A 227 -14.32 -27.13 27.13
N ILE A 228 -15.00 -27.69 26.13
CA ILE A 228 -15.49 -29.09 26.12
C ILE A 228 -14.34 -30.09 25.93
N ASP A 229 -13.40 -29.81 25.04
CA ASP A 229 -12.23 -30.66 24.76
C ASP A 229 -11.16 -30.59 25.88
N SER A 230 -11.26 -29.65 26.82
CA SER A 230 -10.28 -29.55 27.90
C SER A 230 -10.29 -30.78 28.83
N ARG A 231 -9.16 -31.04 29.52
CA ARG A 231 -9.09 -32.13 30.53
C ARG A 231 -10.05 -31.91 31.70
N LYS A 232 -10.35 -30.65 32.01
CA LYS A 232 -11.33 -30.23 33.02
C LYS A 232 -12.47 -29.52 32.29
N GLN A 233 -13.39 -30.32 31.77
CA GLN A 233 -14.52 -29.86 30.97
C GLN A 233 -15.27 -28.74 31.68
N ASP A 234 -15.53 -27.64 30.96
CA ASP A 234 -16.19 -26.44 31.46
C ASP A 234 -17.39 -26.12 30.57
N TYR A 235 -18.47 -26.89 30.74
CA TYR A 235 -19.68 -26.80 29.94
C TYR A 235 -20.40 -25.46 30.10
N ASP A 236 -20.35 -24.86 31.29
CA ASP A 236 -20.93 -23.54 31.55
C ASP A 236 -20.24 -22.47 30.71
N LYS A 237 -18.90 -22.44 30.67
CA LYS A 237 -18.17 -21.53 29.77
C LYS A 237 -18.36 -21.87 28.30
N ALA A 238 -18.56 -23.14 27.95
CA ALA A 238 -18.87 -23.50 26.57
C ALA A 238 -20.21 -22.89 26.15
N ALA A 239 -21.26 -23.05 26.97
CA ALA A 239 -22.57 -22.45 26.76
C ALA A 239 -22.50 -20.92 26.66
N GLU A 240 -21.77 -20.26 27.56
CA GLU A 240 -21.58 -18.80 27.54
C GLU A 240 -20.95 -18.31 26.22
N ASN A 241 -19.96 -19.03 25.68
CA ASN A 241 -19.34 -18.66 24.41
C ASN A 241 -20.27 -18.90 23.21
N ILE A 242 -21.11 -19.94 23.24
CA ILE A 242 -22.11 -20.20 22.19
C ILE A 242 -23.19 -19.12 22.22
N GLU A 243 -23.65 -18.71 23.41
CA GLU A 243 -24.62 -17.62 23.57
C GLU A 243 -24.07 -16.31 23.01
N LYS A 244 -22.83 -15.95 23.35
CA LYS A 244 -22.14 -14.80 22.75
C LYS A 244 -22.01 -14.90 21.23
N ALA A 245 -21.78 -16.11 20.70
CA ALA A 245 -21.71 -16.33 19.26
C ALA A 245 -23.07 -16.05 18.58
N LEU A 246 -24.18 -16.49 19.20
CA LEU A 246 -25.54 -16.20 18.72
C LEU A 246 -25.89 -14.71 18.82
N GLU A 247 -25.53 -14.05 19.92
CA GLU A 247 -25.73 -12.60 20.08
C GLU A 247 -24.95 -11.81 19.00
N THR A 248 -23.69 -12.19 18.77
CA THR A 248 -22.86 -11.60 17.72
C THR A 248 -23.48 -11.84 16.34
N LEU A 249 -23.92 -13.07 16.03
CA LEU A 249 -24.58 -13.39 14.77
C LEU A 249 -25.83 -12.54 14.53
N ARG A 250 -26.69 -12.38 15.54
CA ARG A 250 -27.92 -11.59 15.42
C ARG A 250 -27.63 -10.10 15.23
N THR A 251 -26.60 -9.60 15.92
CA THR A 251 -26.13 -8.21 15.75
C THR A 251 -25.65 -8.01 14.31
N GLU A 252 -24.81 -8.92 13.80
CA GLU A 252 -24.33 -8.90 12.41
C GLU A 252 -25.47 -8.94 11.39
N ILE A 253 -26.42 -9.87 11.55
CA ILE A 253 -27.60 -9.96 10.67
C ILE A 253 -28.38 -8.63 10.68
N THR A 254 -28.59 -8.04 11.84
CA THR A 254 -29.41 -6.83 12.00
C THR A 254 -28.83 -5.65 11.23
N TRP A 255 -27.56 -5.30 11.47
CA TRP A 255 -26.97 -4.13 10.83
C TRP A 255 -26.65 -4.40 9.37
N ARG A 256 -26.19 -5.61 8.99
CA ARG A 256 -25.84 -5.93 7.60
C ARG A 256 -27.05 -6.02 6.69
N THR A 257 -28.18 -6.55 7.17
CA THR A 257 -29.42 -6.58 6.38
C THR A 257 -29.89 -5.16 6.08
N ARG A 258 -29.87 -4.29 7.08
CA ARG A 258 -30.19 -2.87 6.90
C ARG A 258 -29.22 -2.18 5.94
N ALA A 259 -27.92 -2.34 6.15
CA ALA A 259 -26.88 -1.77 5.30
C ALA A 259 -26.97 -2.26 3.84
N SER A 260 -27.26 -3.54 3.64
CA SER A 260 -27.41 -4.10 2.29
C SER A 260 -28.60 -3.49 1.54
N ALA A 261 -29.69 -3.16 2.25
CA ALA A 261 -30.85 -2.51 1.67
C ALA A 261 -30.63 -1.00 1.43
N GLU A 262 -29.96 -0.30 2.36
CA GLU A 262 -29.87 1.16 2.36
C GLU A 262 -28.60 1.70 1.66
N LEU A 263 -27.46 0.99 1.74
CA LEU A 263 -26.15 1.52 1.33
C LEU A 263 -25.61 0.93 0.02
N THR A 264 -25.98 -0.30 -0.35
CA THR A 264 -25.35 -1.01 -1.49
C THR A 264 -25.32 -0.18 -2.77
N SER A 265 -26.45 0.42 -3.17
CA SER A 265 -26.52 1.23 -4.39
C SER A 265 -25.63 2.48 -4.30
N ALA A 266 -25.62 3.16 -3.16
CA ALA A 266 -24.85 4.37 -2.98
C ALA A 266 -23.34 4.09 -2.92
N LEU A 267 -22.93 2.98 -2.29
CA LEU A 267 -21.54 2.54 -2.26
C LEU A 267 -21.06 2.12 -3.65
N GLU A 268 -21.91 1.50 -4.47
CA GLU A 268 -21.57 1.18 -5.86
C GLU A 268 -21.37 2.45 -6.69
N GLU A 269 -22.29 3.41 -6.60
CA GLU A 269 -22.18 4.69 -7.30
C GLU A 269 -20.91 5.45 -6.89
N TYR A 270 -20.60 5.47 -5.59
CA TYR A 270 -19.38 6.11 -5.11
C TYR A 270 -18.12 5.37 -5.59
N ASN A 271 -18.13 4.03 -5.53
CA ASN A 271 -17.04 3.21 -6.04
C ASN A 271 -16.79 3.46 -7.53
N GLU A 272 -17.82 3.48 -8.37
CA GLU A 272 -17.69 3.75 -9.81
C GLU A 272 -17.10 5.14 -10.07
N ALA A 273 -17.44 6.15 -9.26
CA ALA A 273 -16.92 7.50 -9.42
C ALA A 273 -15.42 7.63 -9.11
N ILE A 274 -14.87 6.77 -8.25
CA ILE A 274 -13.49 6.92 -7.76
C ILE A 274 -12.56 5.77 -8.14
N ARG A 275 -13.09 4.63 -8.61
CA ARG A 275 -12.28 3.42 -8.84
C ARG A 275 -11.15 3.66 -9.84
N ASP A 276 -11.37 4.49 -10.85
CA ASP A 276 -10.41 4.74 -11.94
C ASP A 276 -9.46 5.90 -11.64
N THR A 277 -9.59 6.51 -10.45
CA THR A 277 -8.71 7.57 -9.95
C THR A 277 -8.10 7.19 -8.60
N ILE A 278 -8.82 7.42 -7.50
CA ILE A 278 -8.39 7.14 -6.12
C ILE A 278 -8.20 5.62 -5.92
N GLY A 279 -9.09 4.80 -6.47
CA GLY A 279 -9.05 3.35 -6.36
C GLY A 279 -8.11 2.64 -7.35
N LEU A 280 -7.50 3.38 -8.29
CA LEU A 280 -6.87 2.78 -9.48
C LEU A 280 -5.75 1.78 -9.14
N ARG A 281 -5.02 2.04 -8.05
CA ARG A 281 -3.90 1.21 -7.59
C ARG A 281 -4.34 -0.08 -6.91
N LYS A 282 -5.59 -0.15 -6.47
CA LYS A 282 -6.19 -1.28 -5.75
C LYS A 282 -7.01 -2.18 -6.65
N GLN A 283 -7.13 -1.85 -7.93
CA GLN A 283 -7.78 -2.72 -8.91
C GLN A 283 -6.91 -3.95 -9.22
N ASP A 284 -7.54 -5.12 -9.35
CA ASP A 284 -6.87 -6.38 -9.72
C ASP A 284 -6.14 -6.30 -11.07
N LYS A 285 -6.70 -5.51 -12.00
CA LYS A 285 -6.16 -5.28 -13.33
C LYS A 285 -6.31 -3.81 -13.69
N LEU A 286 -5.26 -3.23 -14.24
CA LEU A 286 -5.32 -1.89 -14.80
C LEU A 286 -6.31 -1.89 -15.99
N PRO A 287 -7.35 -1.05 -16.00
CA PRO A 287 -8.29 -1.06 -17.11
C PRO A 287 -7.59 -0.59 -18.40
N ARG A 288 -8.14 -1.03 -19.53
CA ARG A 288 -7.47 -0.94 -20.84
C ARG A 288 -7.08 0.50 -21.19
N GLU A 289 -7.95 1.46 -20.89
CA GLU A 289 -7.70 2.86 -21.17
C GLU A 289 -6.48 3.39 -20.41
N GLN A 290 -6.40 3.12 -19.11
CA GLN A 290 -5.29 3.52 -18.25
C GLN A 290 -4.01 2.78 -18.64
N ALA A 291 -4.12 1.51 -19.04
CA ALA A 291 -3.00 0.75 -19.56
C ALA A 291 -2.45 1.34 -20.88
N LEU A 292 -3.33 1.77 -21.78
CA LEU A 292 -2.94 2.44 -23.03
C LEU A 292 -2.28 3.80 -22.76
N PHE A 293 -2.82 4.58 -21.82
CA PHE A 293 -2.20 5.85 -21.41
C PHE A 293 -0.78 5.61 -20.89
N VAL A 294 -0.61 4.70 -19.92
CA VAL A 294 0.71 4.36 -19.34
C VAL A 294 1.66 3.79 -20.41
N ALA A 295 1.17 2.99 -21.35
CA ALA A 295 1.97 2.48 -22.46
C ALA A 295 2.43 3.62 -23.39
N SER A 296 1.56 4.60 -23.66
CA SER A 296 1.93 5.78 -24.47
C SER A 296 2.99 6.62 -23.78
N CYS A 297 2.85 6.88 -22.47
CA CYS A 297 3.84 7.64 -21.69
C CYS A 297 5.18 6.90 -21.56
N SER A 298 5.16 5.57 -21.44
CA SER A 298 6.39 4.77 -21.33
C SER A 298 7.10 4.52 -22.66
N SER A 299 6.46 4.83 -23.79
CA SER A 299 7.06 4.71 -25.13
C SER A 299 8.10 5.79 -25.44
N GLY A 300 8.09 6.91 -24.69
CA GLY A 300 9.09 7.98 -24.81
C GLY A 300 10.35 7.71 -23.98
N HIS A 301 11.51 8.19 -24.44
CA HIS A 301 12.75 8.12 -23.66
C HIS A 301 12.69 9.07 -22.46
N ARG A 302 12.60 8.53 -21.24
CA ARG A 302 12.71 9.31 -20.01
C ARG A 302 14.19 9.39 -19.59
N ASP A 303 14.73 10.61 -19.55
CA ASP A 303 16.07 10.85 -19.02
C ASP A 303 16.11 10.62 -17.51
N ILE A 304 16.58 9.45 -17.09
CA ILE A 304 16.78 9.09 -15.68
C ILE A 304 18.23 9.32 -15.21
N SER A 305 19.10 9.87 -16.06
CA SER A 305 20.54 9.99 -15.80
C SER A 305 20.85 10.85 -14.58
N LEU A 306 20.00 11.84 -14.27
CA LEU A 306 20.17 12.72 -13.11
C LEU A 306 19.97 12.02 -11.76
N ASN A 307 19.52 10.77 -11.77
CA ASN A 307 19.40 9.95 -10.56
C ASN A 307 20.68 9.13 -10.24
N PHE A 308 21.67 9.10 -11.14
CA PHE A 308 22.85 8.23 -11.05
C PHE A 308 24.15 9.01 -11.08
#